data_AF-A0A315VHZ7-F1
#
_entry.id   AF-A0A315VHZ7-F1
#
_cell.length_a   1.000
_cell.length_b   1.000
_cell.length_c   1.000
_cell.angle_alpha   90.00
_cell.angle_beta   90.00
_cell.angle_gamma   90.00
#
_symmetry.space_group_name_H-M   'P 1'
#
loop_
_entity.id
_entity.type
_entity.pdbx_description
1 polymer ?
#
loop_
_entity_poly.entity_id
_entity_poly.type
_entity_poly.pdbx_seq_one_letter_code
_entity_poly.pdbx_strand_id
1 'polypeptide(L)'
;MAALSKIPHSCYEVGHTWHPSCVQAAADITKGALEVSFKIYAPLYLIAAILRRKKKDYYLKRLLPEILWSTSFLTTNGSLFIVFFCILRKLLGAFYPWSSGFGAALPASYIAILLERKSRRGLLTIYMANLASETLFRMAVTRGIVKPIRHGEVLLFCITASIFMFLFRSNDGLKGFAFSALKFIIGKEEIPTHFNTADSVDTRPPERPAAIETEHSQVSAEKADRKRKTLIAYTRKLLESICKHGPRHRCCKHYQDNCISYCVKGFVRMFSIGYLIQCCLKVPSAFRQMFSKPSRLPSVFYNKENFQLGAFLGSFVSIYKGTSCLLRWLRNIDDELHALIAGFLAGVSMFFYKSTSITMYLFSKLVETMYFKGIEAGRFPYFPHADTIIYAISTAICFHAAVMEVQNLRPSYWKFLLRLTKGRFALMNRELLDVFGTEASRNFKGFVPMLDPSHATAISRTVLPPGGDAKL
;
A
#
# COMPACT_ATOMS: atom_id res chain seq x y z
N MET A 1 -21.64 28.62 6.37
CA MET A 1 -21.62 29.82 5.48
C MET A 1 -20.59 29.75 4.33
N ALA A 2 -19.64 28.80 4.31
CA ALA A 2 -18.63 28.68 3.23
C ALA A 2 -19.13 28.04 1.90
N ALA A 3 -20.30 27.40 1.86
CA ALA A 3 -20.79 26.74 0.64
C ALA A 3 -21.22 27.72 -0.47
N LEU A 4 -21.55 28.96 -0.11
CA LEU A 4 -22.01 30.02 -1.01
C LEU A 4 -20.95 31.09 -1.29
N SER A 5 -19.81 31.06 -0.58
CA SER A 5 -18.69 31.94 -0.92
C SER A 5 -18.17 31.60 -2.31
N LYS A 6 -17.83 32.63 -3.08
CA LYS A 6 -17.30 32.50 -4.44
C LYS A 6 -16.09 33.39 -4.60
N ILE A 7 -15.16 32.96 -5.44
CA ILE A 7 -13.98 33.74 -5.78
C ILE A 7 -14.12 34.23 -7.23
N PRO A 8 -14.23 35.56 -7.46
CA PRO A 8 -14.42 36.12 -8.79
C PRO A 8 -13.12 36.24 -9.62
N HIS A 9 -11.97 35.79 -9.12
CA HIS A 9 -10.70 35.81 -9.84
C HIS A 9 -10.65 34.84 -11.02
N SER A 10 -9.81 35.12 -12.02
CA SER A 10 -9.60 34.29 -13.20
C SER A 10 -8.81 33.01 -12.89
N CYS A 11 -8.82 32.05 -13.81
CA CYS A 11 -8.02 30.84 -13.68
C CYS A 11 -6.50 31.10 -13.72
N TYR A 12 -6.08 32.21 -14.33
CA TYR A 12 -4.68 32.66 -14.31
C TYR A 12 -4.27 33.07 -12.90
N GLU A 13 -5.10 33.85 -12.22
CA GLU A 13 -4.79 34.39 -10.89
C GLU A 13 -4.80 33.33 -9.79
N VAL A 14 -5.59 32.27 -9.97
CA VAL A 14 -5.75 31.19 -8.97
C VAL A 14 -4.89 29.97 -9.29
N GLY A 15 -4.98 29.46 -10.52
CA GLY A 15 -4.48 28.12 -10.88
C GLY A 15 -3.18 28.13 -11.65
N HIS A 16 -3.14 28.83 -12.79
CA HIS A 16 -2.01 28.78 -13.72
C HIS A 16 -1.21 30.08 -13.76
N THR A 17 -0.81 30.53 -12.58
CA THR A 17 -0.15 31.82 -12.30
C THR A 17 1.15 32.07 -13.07
N TRP A 18 1.77 31.04 -13.65
CA TRP A 18 3.00 31.16 -14.43
C TRP A 18 2.77 31.61 -15.88
N HIS A 19 1.55 31.51 -16.41
CA HIS A 19 1.27 31.93 -17.79
C HIS A 19 -0.21 32.30 -18.01
N PRO A 20 -0.54 33.45 -18.62
CA PRO A 20 -1.92 33.93 -18.75
C PRO A 20 -2.79 33.08 -19.69
N SER A 21 -2.20 32.48 -20.74
CA SER A 21 -2.94 31.59 -21.64
C SER A 21 -3.22 30.21 -21.03
N CYS A 22 -4.50 29.84 -20.95
CA CYS A 22 -4.94 28.49 -20.53
C CYS A 22 -4.37 27.37 -21.40
N VAL A 23 -4.25 27.61 -22.71
CA VAL A 23 -3.74 26.62 -23.67
C VAL A 23 -2.26 26.35 -23.43
N GLN A 24 -1.49 27.42 -23.24
CA GLN A 24 -0.06 27.29 -22.95
C GLN A 24 0.16 26.64 -21.58
N ALA A 25 -0.63 26.99 -20.56
CA ALA A 25 -0.58 26.35 -19.26
C ALA A 25 -0.89 24.84 -19.34
N ALA A 26 -1.89 24.45 -20.15
CA ALA A 26 -2.19 23.05 -20.38
C ALA A 26 -1.06 22.33 -21.13
N ALA A 27 -0.46 22.94 -22.16
CA ALA A 27 0.67 22.38 -22.91
C ALA A 27 1.90 22.18 -22.00
N ASP A 28 2.17 23.13 -21.12
CA ASP A 28 3.23 23.10 -20.12
C ASP A 28 3.09 21.92 -19.16
N ILE A 29 1.90 21.72 -18.60
CA ILE A 29 1.60 20.58 -17.73
C ILE A 29 1.68 19.27 -18.52
N THR A 30 1.15 19.24 -19.75
CA THR A 30 1.18 18.06 -20.62
C THR A 30 2.61 17.60 -20.91
N LYS A 31 3.50 18.53 -21.28
CA LYS A 31 4.91 18.24 -21.54
C LYS A 31 5.61 17.66 -20.31
N GLY A 32 5.39 18.28 -19.14
CA GLY A 32 5.94 17.81 -17.87
C GLY A 32 5.42 16.42 -17.48
N ALA A 33 4.11 16.22 -17.61
CA ALA A 33 3.44 14.98 -17.26
C ALA A 33 3.84 13.83 -18.19
N LEU A 34 3.99 14.09 -19.50
CA LEU A 34 4.43 13.11 -20.49
C LEU A 34 5.82 12.56 -20.16
N GLU A 35 6.78 13.46 -19.94
CA GLU A 35 8.16 13.09 -19.63
C GLU A 35 8.25 12.25 -18.34
N VAL A 36 7.55 12.68 -17.29
CA VAL A 36 7.59 12.00 -15.99
C VAL A 36 6.84 10.67 -16.03
N SER A 37 5.69 10.61 -16.72
CA SER A 37 4.91 9.38 -16.88
C SER A 37 5.71 8.32 -17.62
N PHE A 38 6.41 8.71 -18.70
CA PHE A 38 7.28 7.80 -19.43
C PHE A 38 8.43 7.28 -18.55
N LYS A 39 9.09 8.17 -17.80
CA LYS A 39 10.17 7.82 -16.86
C LYS A 39 9.73 6.88 -15.73
N ILE A 40 8.43 6.88 -15.38
CA ILE A 40 7.88 5.97 -14.38
C ILE A 40 7.51 4.62 -15.00
N TYR A 41 6.78 4.63 -16.12
CA TYR A 41 6.24 3.40 -16.69
C TYR A 41 7.27 2.59 -17.48
N ALA A 42 8.19 3.22 -18.21
CA ALA A 42 9.21 2.50 -18.97
C ALA A 42 10.02 1.50 -18.11
N PRO A 43 10.66 1.91 -16.99
CA PRO A 43 11.39 0.96 -16.15
C PRO A 43 10.47 -0.03 -15.44
N LEU A 44 9.27 0.37 -15.00
CA LEU A 44 8.33 -0.51 -14.32
C LEU A 44 7.92 -1.69 -15.21
N TYR A 45 7.54 -1.41 -16.46
CA TYR A 45 7.15 -2.44 -17.42
C TYR A 45 8.34 -3.29 -17.86
N LEU A 46 9.53 -2.69 -18.03
CA LEU A 46 10.74 -3.42 -18.37
C LEU A 46 11.12 -4.43 -17.27
N ILE A 47 11.17 -3.98 -16.01
CA ILE A 47 11.47 -4.85 -14.86
C ILE A 47 10.41 -5.96 -14.74
N ALA A 48 9.12 -5.62 -14.88
CA ALA A 48 8.05 -6.61 -14.84
C ALA A 48 8.16 -7.65 -15.96
N ALA A 49 8.59 -7.25 -17.16
CA ALA A 49 8.82 -8.15 -18.29
C ALA A 49 9.98 -9.12 -18.03
N ILE A 50 11.08 -8.61 -17.46
CA ILE A 50 12.26 -9.40 -17.09
C ILE A 50 11.92 -10.41 -16.00
N LEU A 51 11.28 -9.97 -14.91
CA LEU A 51 10.90 -10.83 -13.79
C LEU A 51 9.94 -11.94 -14.21
N ARG A 52 9.04 -11.65 -15.15
CA ARG A 52 8.08 -12.62 -15.71
C ARG A 52 8.66 -13.46 -16.86
N ARG A 53 9.96 -13.32 -17.16
CA ARG A 53 10.67 -14.04 -18.23
C ARG A 53 9.88 -14.04 -19.55
N LYS A 54 9.39 -12.87 -19.96
CA LYS A 54 8.59 -12.73 -21.19
C LYS A 54 9.43 -13.09 -22.44
N LYS A 55 8.78 -13.63 -23.48
CA LYS A 55 9.43 -13.99 -24.75
C LYS A 55 9.88 -12.75 -25.53
N LYS A 56 10.85 -12.89 -26.44
CA LYS A 56 11.37 -11.79 -27.29
C LYS A 56 10.27 -11.01 -28.02
N ASP A 57 9.25 -11.71 -28.54
CA ASP A 57 8.12 -11.08 -29.22
C ASP A 57 7.36 -10.05 -28.37
N TYR A 58 7.30 -10.27 -27.05
CA TYR A 58 6.67 -9.31 -26.14
C TYR A 58 7.42 -7.98 -26.12
N TYR A 59 8.76 -8.02 -26.08
CA TYR A 59 9.59 -6.82 -26.06
C TYR A 59 9.45 -6.01 -27.35
N LEU A 60 9.35 -6.69 -28.50
CA LEU A 60 9.23 -6.03 -29.80
C LEU A 60 7.81 -5.51 -30.08
N LYS A 61 6.77 -6.29 -29.78
CA LYS A 61 5.40 -6.00 -30.24
C LYS A 61 4.49 -5.41 -29.17
N ARG A 62 4.72 -5.68 -27.88
CA ARG A 62 3.78 -5.32 -26.81
C ARG A 62 4.35 -4.32 -25.83
N LEU A 63 5.63 -4.41 -25.45
CA LEU A 63 6.20 -3.57 -24.40
C LEU A 63 6.04 -2.07 -24.68
N LEU A 64 6.40 -1.60 -25.87
CA LEU A 64 6.32 -0.19 -26.21
C LEU A 64 4.87 0.33 -26.26
N PRO A 65 3.92 -0.31 -26.98
CA PRO A 65 2.50 0.08 -26.92
C PRO A 65 1.96 0.09 -25.49
N GLU A 66 2.36 -0.88 -24.68
CA GLU A 66 1.97 -0.98 -23.29
C GLU A 66 2.46 0.21 -22.45
N ILE A 67 3.73 0.61 -22.60
CA ILE A 67 4.31 1.78 -21.93
C ILE A 67 3.60 3.05 -22.39
N LEU A 68 3.39 3.21 -23.69
CA LEU A 68 2.73 4.38 -24.26
C LEU A 68 1.30 4.51 -23.76
N TRP A 69 0.53 3.42 -23.69
CA TRP A 69 -0.84 3.44 -23.17
C TRP A 69 -0.94 4.00 -21.75
N SER A 70 -0.06 3.52 -20.88
CA SER A 70 -0.06 3.91 -19.47
C SER A 70 0.55 5.30 -19.27
N THR A 71 1.49 5.68 -20.13
CA THR A 71 2.00 7.05 -20.23
C THR A 71 0.89 8.02 -20.63
N SER A 72 0.11 7.69 -21.66
CA SER A 72 -1.04 8.48 -22.10
C SER A 72 -2.10 8.62 -21.01
N PHE A 73 -2.44 7.53 -20.31
CA PHE A 73 -3.36 7.58 -19.16
C PHE A 73 -2.95 8.65 -18.13
N LEU A 74 -1.72 8.57 -17.62
CA LEU A 74 -1.29 9.47 -16.54
C LEU A 74 -1.08 10.91 -17.02
N THR A 75 -0.60 11.08 -18.26
CA THR A 75 -0.45 12.39 -18.90
C THR A 75 -1.82 13.05 -19.07
N THR A 76 -2.79 12.33 -19.65
CA THR A 76 -4.16 12.81 -19.83
C THR A 76 -4.80 13.22 -18.51
N ASN A 77 -4.59 12.48 -17.42
CA ASN A 77 -5.14 12.85 -16.11
C ASN A 77 -4.62 14.23 -15.64
N GLY A 78 -3.30 14.44 -15.72
CA GLY A 78 -2.69 15.72 -15.34
C GLY A 78 -3.09 16.89 -16.26
N SER A 79 -3.10 16.64 -17.57
CA SER A 79 -3.47 17.64 -18.58
C SER A 79 -4.95 18.03 -18.52
N LEU A 80 -5.85 17.05 -18.39
CA LEU A 80 -7.28 17.33 -18.33
C LEU A 80 -7.67 18.02 -17.04
N PHE A 81 -6.98 17.78 -15.92
CA PHE A 81 -7.27 18.49 -14.67
C PHE A 81 -7.20 20.02 -14.85
N ILE A 82 -6.09 20.53 -15.41
CA ILE A 82 -5.93 21.98 -15.63
C ILE A 82 -6.88 22.51 -16.72
N VAL A 83 -7.19 21.71 -17.74
CA VAL A 83 -8.18 22.08 -18.77
C VAL A 83 -9.57 22.21 -18.16
N PHE A 84 -10.04 21.22 -17.39
CA PHE A 84 -11.35 21.27 -16.71
C PHE A 84 -11.40 22.33 -15.61
N PHE A 85 -10.28 22.61 -14.94
CA PHE A 85 -10.17 23.74 -14.02
C PHE A 85 -10.52 25.07 -14.71
N CYS A 86 -9.95 25.33 -15.89
CA CYS A 86 -10.24 26.53 -16.67
C CYS A 86 -11.65 26.52 -17.28
N ILE A 87 -12.10 25.38 -17.81
CA ILE A 87 -13.46 25.24 -18.38
C ILE A 87 -14.52 25.51 -17.30
N LEU A 88 -14.40 24.88 -16.13
CA LEU A 88 -15.36 25.10 -15.03
C LEU A 88 -15.35 26.55 -14.58
N ARG A 89 -14.18 27.20 -14.52
CA ARG A 89 -14.12 28.63 -14.21
C ARG A 89 -14.84 29.48 -15.25
N LYS A 90 -14.72 29.15 -16.54
CA LYS A 90 -15.40 29.86 -17.63
C LYS A 90 -16.92 29.64 -17.61
N LEU A 91 -17.36 28.41 -17.34
CA LEU A 91 -18.78 28.05 -17.28
C LEU A 91 -19.49 28.63 -16.05
N LEU A 92 -18.83 28.60 -14.88
CA LEU A 92 -19.44 29.01 -13.61
C LEU A 92 -19.28 30.51 -13.30
N GLY A 93 -18.42 31.23 -14.04
CA GLY A 93 -18.16 32.65 -13.81
C GLY A 93 -17.40 33.00 -12.52
N ALA A 94 -17.15 32.02 -11.64
CA ALA A 94 -16.38 32.13 -10.40
C ALA A 94 -15.85 30.75 -9.97
N PHE A 95 -14.94 30.72 -8.97
CA PHE A 95 -14.60 29.48 -8.26
C PHE A 95 -15.48 29.29 -7.03
N TYR A 96 -15.94 28.06 -6.84
CA TYR A 96 -16.67 27.57 -5.67
C TYR A 96 -15.78 26.59 -4.90
N PRO A 97 -16.08 26.28 -3.62
CA PRO A 97 -15.25 25.41 -2.80
C PRO A 97 -14.95 24.04 -3.45
N TRP A 98 -15.92 23.49 -4.19
CA TRP A 98 -15.79 22.19 -4.85
C TRP A 98 -15.18 22.26 -6.26
N SER A 99 -15.29 23.41 -6.95
CA SER A 99 -15.05 23.48 -8.40
C SER A 99 -13.57 23.47 -8.76
N SER A 100 -12.71 24.11 -7.95
CA SER A 100 -11.26 24.24 -8.18
C SER A 100 -10.48 22.93 -8.00
N GLY A 101 -11.07 21.96 -7.30
CA GLY A 101 -10.44 20.67 -7.01
C GLY A 101 -11.27 19.50 -7.49
N PHE A 102 -12.30 19.14 -6.73
CA PHE A 102 -13.14 17.97 -6.99
C PHE A 102 -13.81 18.06 -8.37
N GLY A 103 -14.43 19.20 -8.67
CA GLY A 103 -15.15 19.43 -9.92
C GLY A 103 -14.27 19.29 -11.15
N ALA A 104 -13.05 19.85 -11.13
CA ALA A 104 -12.12 19.75 -12.25
C ALA A 104 -11.52 18.34 -12.40
N ALA A 105 -11.20 17.69 -11.28
CA ALA A 105 -10.54 16.39 -11.29
C ALA A 105 -11.48 15.22 -11.62
N LEU A 106 -12.78 15.31 -11.30
CA LEU A 106 -13.75 14.24 -11.55
C LEU A 106 -13.86 13.87 -13.04
N PRO A 107 -14.19 14.79 -13.98
CA PRO A 107 -14.24 14.45 -15.41
C PRO A 107 -12.86 14.14 -15.98
N ALA A 108 -11.80 14.82 -15.52
CA ALA A 108 -10.42 14.57 -15.95
C ALA A 108 -9.99 13.11 -15.68
N SER A 109 -10.20 12.66 -14.45
CA SER A 109 -9.81 11.32 -14.00
C SER A 109 -10.72 10.23 -14.57
N TYR A 110 -12.01 10.51 -14.78
CA TYR A 110 -12.94 9.61 -15.47
C TYR A 110 -12.51 9.35 -16.92
N ILE A 111 -12.20 10.40 -17.69
CA ILE A 111 -11.71 10.23 -19.07
C ILE A 111 -10.35 9.53 -19.08
N ALA A 112 -9.44 9.90 -18.17
CA ALA A 112 -8.13 9.29 -18.10
C ALA A 112 -8.22 7.77 -17.85
N ILE A 113 -8.98 7.31 -16.84
CA ILE A 113 -9.04 5.88 -16.51
C ILE A 113 -9.65 5.03 -17.63
N LEU A 114 -10.52 5.62 -18.46
CA LEU A 114 -11.05 4.96 -19.66
C LEU A 114 -9.97 4.70 -20.72
N LEU A 115 -8.90 5.50 -20.77
CA LEU A 115 -7.74 5.24 -21.64
C LEU A 115 -6.88 4.08 -21.11
N GLU A 116 -6.84 3.86 -19.80
CA GLU A 116 -6.01 2.80 -19.21
C GLU A 116 -6.58 1.41 -19.50
N ARG A 117 -5.69 0.41 -19.54
CA ARG A 117 -6.06 -0.98 -19.82
C ARG A 117 -6.91 -1.57 -18.70
N LYS A 118 -8.00 -2.28 -19.06
CA LYS A 118 -8.96 -2.90 -18.13
C LYS A 118 -8.30 -3.72 -17.03
N SER A 119 -7.24 -4.47 -17.35
CA SER A 119 -6.51 -5.31 -16.38
C SER A 119 -5.81 -4.53 -15.25
N ARG A 120 -5.55 -3.22 -15.43
CA ARG A 120 -4.89 -2.37 -14.44
C ARG A 120 -5.84 -1.45 -13.67
N ARG A 121 -7.05 -1.21 -14.19
CA ARG A 121 -8.04 -0.31 -13.59
C ARG A 121 -8.38 -0.70 -12.16
N GLY A 122 -8.64 -1.99 -11.90
CA GLY A 122 -8.93 -2.47 -10.54
C GLY A 122 -7.82 -2.17 -9.54
N LEU A 123 -6.56 -2.42 -9.90
CA LEU A 123 -5.41 -2.14 -9.00
C LEU A 123 -5.24 -0.64 -8.73
N LEU A 124 -5.37 0.19 -9.77
CA LEU A 124 -5.28 1.65 -9.67
C LEU A 124 -6.44 2.23 -8.84
N THR A 125 -7.63 1.68 -9.00
CA THR A 125 -8.83 2.04 -8.23
C THR A 125 -8.63 1.77 -6.76
N ILE A 126 -8.16 0.58 -6.38
CA ILE A 126 -7.89 0.23 -4.97
C ILE A 126 -6.83 1.16 -4.39
N TYR A 127 -5.75 1.44 -5.15
CA TYR A 127 -4.71 2.36 -4.71
C TYR A 127 -5.28 3.77 -4.45
N MET A 128 -6.04 4.31 -5.39
CA MET A 128 -6.61 5.65 -5.26
C MET A 128 -7.69 5.72 -4.18
N ALA A 129 -8.54 4.70 -4.03
CA ALA A 129 -9.56 4.63 -2.99
C ALA A 129 -8.92 4.60 -1.59
N ASN A 130 -7.83 3.86 -1.41
CA ASN A 130 -7.09 3.85 -0.14
C ASN A 130 -6.50 5.21 0.18
N LEU A 131 -5.89 5.86 -0.82
CA LEU A 131 -5.31 7.19 -0.64
C LEU A 131 -6.38 8.24 -0.34
N ALA A 132 -7.53 8.18 -1.01
CA ALA A 132 -8.66 9.05 -0.77
C ALA A 132 -9.25 8.84 0.63
N SER A 133 -9.41 7.59 1.05
CA SER A 133 -9.89 7.24 2.40
C SER A 133 -8.95 7.74 3.50
N GLU A 134 -7.64 7.59 3.32
CA GLU A 134 -6.62 8.15 4.22
C GLU A 134 -6.71 9.68 4.29
N THR A 135 -6.91 10.32 3.13
CA THR A 135 -7.03 11.78 3.03
C THR A 135 -8.29 12.28 3.73
N LEU A 136 -9.45 11.65 3.48
CA LEU A 136 -10.71 11.98 4.15
C LEU A 136 -10.62 11.79 5.67
N PHE A 137 -9.97 10.72 6.13
CA PHE A 137 -9.75 10.50 7.55
C PHE A 137 -8.90 11.62 8.17
N ARG A 138 -7.79 12.01 7.52
CA ARG A 138 -6.95 13.13 7.98
C ARG A 138 -7.73 14.45 7.99
N MET A 139 -8.53 14.72 6.96
CA MET A 139 -9.41 15.90 6.92
C MET A 139 -10.42 15.89 8.08
N ALA A 140 -11.06 14.74 8.36
CA ALA A 140 -11.99 14.60 9.46
C ALA A 140 -11.33 14.81 10.84
N VAL A 141 -10.08 14.35 11.00
CA VAL A 141 -9.28 14.60 12.21
C VAL A 141 -8.94 16.08 12.35
N THR A 142 -8.43 16.71 11.29
CA THR A 142 -8.07 18.14 11.30
C THR A 142 -9.27 19.05 11.57
N ARG A 143 -10.47 18.63 11.13
CA ARG A 143 -11.74 19.33 11.40
C ARG A 143 -12.35 19.01 12.77
N GLY A 144 -11.71 18.17 13.58
CA GLY A 144 -12.21 17.77 14.90
C GLY A 144 -13.42 16.83 14.89
N ILE A 145 -13.81 16.29 13.74
CA ILE A 145 -14.96 15.37 13.58
C ILE A 145 -14.61 13.99 14.17
N VAL A 146 -13.37 13.54 13.96
CA VAL A 146 -12.91 12.21 14.39
C VAL A 146 -11.67 12.35 15.27
N LYS A 147 -11.65 11.67 16.42
CA LYS A 147 -10.46 11.55 17.27
C LYS A 147 -9.66 10.31 16.86
N PRO A 148 -8.36 10.44 16.50
CA PRO A 148 -7.57 9.30 16.07
C PRO A 148 -7.31 8.33 17.23
N ILE A 149 -7.50 7.04 16.98
CA ILE A 149 -7.23 5.98 17.94
C ILE A 149 -5.73 5.64 17.91
N ARG A 150 -5.09 5.58 19.07
CA ARG A 150 -3.69 5.14 19.18
C ARG A 150 -3.55 3.72 18.63
N HIS A 151 -2.65 3.53 17.67
CA HIS A 151 -2.44 2.24 16.98
C HIS A 151 -3.68 1.72 16.25
N GLY A 152 -4.55 2.62 15.75
CA GLY A 152 -5.73 2.24 14.98
C GLY A 152 -5.42 1.37 13.75
N GLU A 153 -4.23 1.52 13.15
CA GLU A 153 -3.76 0.67 12.05
C GLU A 153 -3.52 -0.80 12.47
N VAL A 154 -3.18 -1.04 13.74
CA VAL A 154 -3.03 -2.39 14.28
C VAL A 154 -4.41 -2.98 14.56
N LEU A 155 -5.31 -2.21 15.19
CA LEU A 155 -6.69 -2.65 15.45
C LEU A 155 -7.42 -3.01 14.15
N LEU A 156 -7.34 -2.15 13.13
CA LEU A 156 -7.93 -2.40 11.83
C LEU A 156 -7.32 -3.65 11.17
N PHE A 157 -6.01 -3.89 11.35
CA PHE A 157 -5.38 -5.11 10.88
C PHE A 157 -5.87 -6.34 11.65
N CYS A 158 -6.06 -6.28 12.98
CA CYS A 158 -6.62 -7.38 13.76
C CYS A 158 -8.01 -7.79 13.27
N ILE A 159 -8.90 -6.81 13.05
CA ILE A 159 -10.25 -7.07 12.51
C ILE A 159 -10.16 -7.67 11.11
N THR A 160 -9.31 -7.08 10.25
CA THR A 160 -9.12 -7.55 8.88
C THR A 160 -8.57 -8.97 8.83
N ALA A 161 -7.55 -9.27 9.64
CA ALA A 161 -6.94 -10.58 9.76
C ALA A 161 -7.93 -11.61 10.30
N SER A 162 -8.72 -11.25 11.33
CA SER A 162 -9.78 -12.09 11.87
C SER A 162 -10.72 -12.60 10.78
N ILE A 163 -11.28 -11.68 9.99
CA ILE A 163 -12.25 -12.03 8.94
C ILE A 163 -11.56 -12.77 7.79
N PHE A 164 -10.35 -12.38 7.37
CA PHE A 164 -9.63 -13.13 6.34
C PHE A 164 -9.32 -14.57 6.78
N MET A 165 -8.91 -14.77 8.03
CA MET A 165 -8.64 -16.11 8.56
C MET A 165 -9.90 -16.95 8.64
N PHE A 166 -11.03 -16.35 9.02
CA PHE A 166 -12.34 -16.99 8.98
C PHE A 166 -12.70 -17.43 7.56
N LEU A 167 -12.68 -16.50 6.60
CA LEU A 167 -12.94 -16.82 5.19
C LEU A 167 -11.93 -17.82 4.62
N PHE A 168 -10.69 -17.87 5.11
CA PHE A 168 -9.71 -18.88 4.69
C PHE A 168 -10.08 -20.30 5.16
N ARG A 169 -10.71 -20.41 6.34
CA ARG A 169 -11.18 -21.68 6.90
C ARG A 169 -12.61 -22.02 6.53
N SER A 170 -13.39 -21.08 6.01
CA SER A 170 -14.73 -21.36 5.50
C SER A 170 -14.73 -22.02 4.13
N ASN A 171 -15.66 -22.95 3.93
CA ASN A 171 -15.90 -23.55 2.61
C ASN A 171 -16.22 -22.47 1.57
N ASP A 172 -15.50 -22.50 0.44
CA ASP A 172 -15.54 -21.49 -0.62
C ASP A 172 -15.36 -20.03 -0.13
N GLY A 173 -14.73 -19.84 1.04
CA GLY A 173 -14.61 -18.54 1.69
C GLY A 173 -13.58 -17.60 1.02
N LEU A 174 -12.49 -18.11 0.45
CA LEU A 174 -11.54 -17.32 -0.33
C LEU A 174 -11.22 -18.02 -1.65
N LYS A 175 -11.07 -17.25 -2.72
CA LYS A 175 -10.69 -17.73 -4.06
C LYS A 175 -9.44 -17.00 -4.57
N GLY A 176 -8.74 -17.60 -5.53
CA GLY A 176 -7.65 -16.96 -6.28
C GLY A 176 -6.39 -16.63 -5.45
N PHE A 177 -5.82 -15.46 -5.68
CA PHE A 177 -4.52 -15.06 -5.11
C PHE A 177 -4.53 -14.99 -3.58
N ALA A 178 -5.61 -14.46 -2.97
CA ALA A 178 -5.71 -14.32 -1.52
C ALA A 178 -5.67 -15.69 -0.82
N PHE A 179 -6.41 -16.68 -1.34
CA PHE A 179 -6.37 -18.05 -0.84
C PHE A 179 -4.99 -18.67 -0.99
N SER A 180 -4.35 -18.53 -2.16
CA SER A 180 -3.00 -19.05 -2.41
C SER A 180 -1.95 -18.43 -1.49
N ALA A 181 -2.03 -17.12 -1.26
CA ALA A 181 -1.12 -16.40 -0.37
C ALA A 181 -1.29 -16.85 1.09
N LEU A 182 -2.53 -16.97 1.59
CA LEU A 182 -2.79 -17.45 2.95
C LEU A 182 -2.43 -18.92 3.12
N LYS A 183 -2.69 -19.78 2.12
CA LYS A 183 -2.25 -21.18 2.09
C LYS A 183 -0.73 -21.29 2.16
N PHE A 184 -0.01 -20.41 1.48
CA PHE A 184 1.45 -20.35 1.56
C PHE A 184 1.94 -19.90 2.95
N ILE A 185 1.31 -18.86 3.53
CA ILE A 185 1.71 -18.25 4.81
C ILE A 185 1.39 -19.17 6.00
N ILE A 186 0.19 -19.73 6.05
CA ILE A 186 -0.32 -20.48 7.20
C ILE A 186 0.03 -21.95 7.07
N GLY A 187 -0.23 -22.55 5.90
CA GLY A 187 -0.08 -23.98 5.66
C GLY A 187 -1.39 -24.66 5.27
N LYS A 188 -1.29 -25.89 4.75
CA LYS A 188 -2.44 -26.66 4.28
C LYS A 188 -3.23 -27.30 5.43
N GLU A 189 -2.62 -27.44 6.61
CA GLU A 189 -3.19 -28.17 7.75
C GLU A 189 -4.37 -27.42 8.38
N GLU A 190 -4.53 -26.13 8.09
CA GLU A 190 -5.61 -25.28 8.61
C GLU A 190 -6.84 -25.23 7.69
N ILE A 191 -6.77 -25.83 6.50
CA ILE A 191 -7.85 -25.87 5.52
C ILE A 191 -8.89 -26.95 5.93
N PRO A 192 -10.19 -26.76 5.62
CA PRO A 192 -11.19 -27.82 5.74
C PRO A 192 -10.83 -29.08 4.95
N THR A 193 -11.18 -30.24 5.49
CA THR A 193 -10.74 -31.55 5.01
C THR A 193 -11.26 -31.93 3.61
N HIS A 194 -12.25 -31.20 3.08
CA HIS A 194 -12.87 -31.48 1.78
C HIS A 194 -12.06 -31.04 0.55
N PHE A 195 -10.97 -30.29 0.70
CA PHE A 195 -10.11 -29.87 -0.42
C PHE A 195 -9.00 -30.86 -0.79
N ASN A 196 -8.79 -31.93 -0.02
CA ASN A 196 -7.66 -32.85 -0.21
C ASN A 196 -7.92 -34.00 -1.19
N THR A 197 -9.12 -34.11 -1.77
CA THR A 197 -9.47 -35.19 -2.70
C THR A 197 -9.01 -34.97 -4.15
N ALA A 198 -8.40 -33.82 -4.48
CA ALA A 198 -8.03 -33.49 -5.86
C ALA A 198 -6.52 -33.57 -6.20
N ASP A 199 -5.62 -33.74 -5.21
CA ASP A 199 -4.16 -33.70 -5.44
C ASP A 199 -3.42 -34.86 -4.72
N SER A 200 -3.92 -36.08 -4.83
CA SER A 200 -3.20 -37.29 -4.38
C SER A 200 -2.88 -38.20 -5.55
N VAL A 201 -1.84 -37.84 -6.31
CA VAL A 201 -1.06 -38.81 -7.10
C VAL A 201 0.43 -38.55 -6.84
N ASP A 202 1.06 -39.62 -6.35
CA ASP A 202 2.49 -39.92 -6.26
C ASP A 202 3.46 -38.97 -5.55
N THR A 203 3.91 -39.38 -4.36
CA THR A 203 5.36 -39.65 -4.16
C THR A 203 5.60 -40.56 -2.94
N ARG A 204 6.19 -41.74 -3.17
CA ARG A 204 6.77 -42.62 -2.14
C ARG A 204 8.03 -42.00 -1.52
N PRO A 205 8.37 -42.32 -0.26
CA PRO A 205 9.56 -41.79 0.42
C PRO A 205 10.83 -42.59 0.06
N PRO A 206 12.02 -41.96 -0.06
CA PRO A 206 13.28 -42.69 -0.06
C PRO A 206 13.89 -42.80 1.35
N GLU A 207 14.57 -43.93 1.55
CA GLU A 207 15.19 -44.45 2.75
C GLU A 207 16.46 -43.69 3.20
N ARG A 208 16.84 -43.91 4.47
CA ARG A 208 18.12 -43.49 5.07
C ARG A 208 19.29 -44.30 4.50
N PRO A 209 20.52 -43.75 4.59
CA PRO A 209 21.61 -44.57 5.13
C PRO A 209 22.43 -43.92 6.25
N ALA A 210 23.25 -44.79 6.83
CA ALA A 210 23.96 -44.79 8.10
C ALA A 210 25.06 -43.73 8.34
N ALA A 211 25.45 -43.66 9.62
CA ALA A 211 26.51 -42.85 10.21
C ALA A 211 27.93 -43.33 9.85
N ILE A 212 28.90 -42.41 9.91
CA ILE A 212 30.31 -42.70 10.19
C ILE A 212 30.84 -41.61 11.13
N GLU A 213 31.42 -42.05 12.25
CA GLU A 213 32.12 -41.28 13.27
C GLU A 213 33.55 -40.93 12.84
N THR A 214 34.08 -39.79 13.28
CA THR A 214 35.53 -39.63 13.51
C THR A 214 35.76 -38.55 14.57
N GLU A 215 36.56 -38.89 15.58
CA GLU A 215 36.86 -38.13 16.79
C GLU A 215 38.01 -37.11 16.63
N HIS A 216 37.96 -36.08 17.49
CA HIS A 216 39.06 -35.34 18.18
C HIS A 216 40.16 -34.62 17.36
N SER A 217 40.54 -33.34 17.57
CA SER A 217 40.86 -32.66 18.85
C SER A 217 40.82 -31.10 18.76
N GLN A 218 40.04 -30.46 19.63
CA GLN A 218 40.39 -29.48 20.71
C GLN A 218 41.82 -28.84 20.71
N VAL A 219 42.15 -27.58 21.09
CA VAL A 219 41.67 -26.58 22.09
C VAL A 219 42.28 -25.19 21.81
N SER A 220 41.57 -24.08 22.07
CA SER A 220 42.02 -22.94 22.94
C SER A 220 41.25 -21.63 22.72
N ALA A 221 40.32 -21.33 23.64
CA ALA A 221 39.95 -19.97 24.09
C ALA A 221 38.86 -20.08 25.17
N GLU A 222 39.16 -20.76 26.28
CA GLU A 222 38.24 -20.94 27.39
C GLU A 222 38.42 -19.84 28.43
N LYS A 223 37.35 -19.06 28.70
CA LYS A 223 36.84 -18.79 30.07
C LYS A 223 35.69 -17.76 30.08
N ALA A 224 35.59 -16.86 29.11
CA ALA A 224 34.44 -15.94 28.98
C ALA A 224 33.22 -16.56 28.26
N ASP A 225 33.46 -17.62 27.48
CA ASP A 225 32.49 -18.31 26.63
C ASP A 225 31.67 -19.41 27.37
N ARG A 226 32.15 -19.85 28.55
CA ARG A 226 31.61 -21.01 29.26
C ARG A 226 30.20 -20.76 29.82
N LYS A 227 29.94 -19.60 30.43
CA LYS A 227 28.61 -19.25 30.97
C LYS A 227 27.54 -19.05 29.89
N ARG A 228 27.92 -18.49 28.73
CA ARG A 228 27.02 -18.29 27.57
C ARG A 228 26.70 -19.61 26.89
N LYS A 229 27.69 -20.51 26.77
CA LYS A 229 27.53 -21.87 26.23
C LYS A 229 26.61 -22.75 27.08
N THR A 230 26.64 -22.65 28.41
CA THR A 230 25.77 -23.47 29.29
C THR A 230 24.29 -23.10 29.17
N LEU A 231 23.96 -21.80 29.12
CA LEU A 231 22.59 -21.33 28.96
C LEU A 231 22.05 -21.65 27.55
N ILE A 232 22.87 -21.51 26.51
CA ILE A 232 22.50 -21.87 25.13
C ILE A 232 22.34 -23.39 24.98
N ALA A 233 23.19 -24.20 25.61
CA ALA A 233 23.08 -25.65 25.59
C ALA A 233 21.85 -26.16 26.36
N TYR A 234 21.52 -25.53 27.50
CA TYR A 234 20.34 -25.86 28.28
C TYR A 234 19.05 -25.45 27.56
N THR A 235 19.01 -24.24 27.00
CA THR A 235 17.86 -23.78 26.19
C THR A 235 17.71 -24.62 24.91
N ARG A 236 18.79 -25.03 24.24
CA ARG A 236 18.75 -25.97 23.11
C ARG A 236 18.20 -27.33 23.53
N LYS A 237 18.67 -27.92 24.62
CA LYS A 237 18.15 -29.22 25.13
C LYS A 237 16.68 -29.14 25.51
N LEU A 238 16.25 -28.05 26.16
CA LEU A 238 14.85 -27.84 26.53
C LEU A 238 13.97 -27.65 25.27
N LEU A 239 14.43 -26.86 24.30
CA LEU A 239 13.72 -26.64 23.04
C LEU A 239 13.60 -27.94 22.23
N GLU A 240 14.67 -28.74 22.16
CA GLU A 240 14.66 -30.05 21.51
C GLU A 240 13.75 -31.05 22.22
N SER A 241 13.74 -31.06 23.55
CA SER A 241 12.86 -31.93 24.34
C SER A 241 11.38 -31.59 24.11
N ILE A 242 11.02 -30.29 24.16
CA ILE A 242 9.65 -29.81 23.97
C ILE A 242 9.20 -29.99 22.50
N CYS A 243 10.07 -29.72 21.53
CA CYS A 243 9.74 -29.89 20.12
C CYS A 243 9.67 -31.34 19.68
N LYS A 244 10.33 -32.30 20.35
CA LYS A 244 10.25 -33.73 20.02
C LYS A 244 9.16 -34.49 20.79
N HIS A 245 8.92 -34.16 22.06
CA HIS A 245 7.99 -34.89 22.94
C HIS A 245 6.75 -34.09 23.35
N GLY A 246 6.50 -32.94 22.71
CA GLY A 246 5.34 -32.10 23.02
C GLY A 246 4.00 -32.80 22.70
N PRO A 247 2.90 -32.38 23.36
CA PRO A 247 1.59 -32.99 23.15
C PRO A 247 0.93 -32.54 21.84
N ARG A 248 0.11 -33.42 21.25
CA ARG A 248 -0.77 -33.14 20.10
C ARG A 248 -2.21 -33.44 20.48
N HIS A 249 -3.12 -32.52 20.20
CA HIS A 249 -4.55 -32.77 20.39
C HIS A 249 -5.14 -33.55 19.21
N ARG A 250 -6.13 -34.40 19.49
CA ARG A 250 -6.82 -35.22 18.47
C ARG A 250 -7.44 -34.40 17.35
N CYS A 251 -8.00 -33.23 17.67
CA CYS A 251 -8.63 -32.33 16.68
C CYS A 251 -7.60 -31.53 15.85
N CYS A 252 -6.31 -31.65 16.14
CA CYS A 252 -5.26 -30.98 15.36
C CYS A 252 -4.85 -31.82 14.15
N LYS A 253 -4.92 -31.22 12.96
CA LYS A 253 -4.66 -31.85 11.66
C LYS A 253 -3.17 -32.00 11.30
N HIS A 254 -2.26 -31.55 12.15
CA HIS A 254 -0.81 -31.62 11.93
C HIS A 254 -0.23 -32.96 12.41
N TYR A 255 -0.52 -34.06 11.70
CA TYR A 255 -0.21 -35.43 12.16
C TYR A 255 1.28 -35.73 12.39
N GLN A 256 2.17 -35.05 11.67
CA GLN A 256 3.62 -35.26 11.76
C GLN A 256 4.30 -34.41 12.84
N ASP A 257 3.57 -33.50 13.48
CA ASP A 257 4.12 -32.51 14.41
C ASP A 257 3.29 -32.42 15.70
N ASN A 258 3.96 -32.17 16.83
CA ASN A 258 3.24 -31.69 18.02
C ASN A 258 2.87 -30.20 17.89
N CYS A 259 1.94 -29.73 18.72
CA CYS A 259 1.40 -28.37 18.59
C CYS A 259 2.48 -27.29 18.72
N ILE A 260 3.48 -27.51 19.58
CA ILE A 260 4.57 -26.55 19.81
C ILE A 260 5.52 -26.51 18.63
N SER A 261 5.97 -27.67 18.14
CA SER A 261 6.77 -27.81 16.90
C SER A 261 6.05 -27.16 15.72
N TYR A 262 4.74 -27.36 15.59
CA TYR A 262 3.94 -26.74 14.53
C TYR A 262 3.99 -25.20 14.57
N CYS A 263 3.91 -24.60 15.76
CA CYS A 263 4.00 -23.16 15.96
C CYS A 263 5.42 -22.61 15.71
N VAL A 264 6.45 -23.32 16.20
CA VAL A 264 7.86 -22.91 16.08
C VAL A 264 8.35 -23.05 14.63
N LYS A 265 8.05 -24.16 13.96
CA LYS A 265 8.36 -24.35 12.53
C LYS A 265 7.69 -23.28 11.68
N GLY A 266 6.42 -22.97 11.96
CA GLY A 266 5.69 -21.88 11.31
C GLY A 266 6.36 -20.52 11.49
N PHE A 267 6.74 -20.19 12.73
CA PHE A 267 7.48 -18.97 13.06
C PHE A 267 8.78 -18.86 12.27
N VAL A 268 9.67 -19.86 12.39
CA VAL A 268 11.02 -19.83 11.79
C VAL A 268 10.94 -19.71 10.27
N ARG A 269 10.06 -20.48 9.61
CA ARG A 269 9.85 -20.41 8.17
C ARG A 269 9.45 -19.01 7.72
N MET A 270 8.42 -18.43 8.33
CA MET A 270 7.84 -17.16 7.87
C MET A 270 8.67 -15.95 8.30
N PHE A 271 9.35 -16.04 9.43
CA PHE A 271 10.37 -15.09 9.83
C PHE A 271 11.51 -15.04 8.82
N SER A 272 12.03 -16.20 8.40
CA SER A 272 13.14 -16.29 7.45
C SER A 272 12.77 -15.71 6.08
N ILE A 273 11.56 -15.98 5.61
CA ILE A 273 11.02 -15.40 4.37
C ILE A 273 10.90 -13.88 4.50
N GLY A 274 10.32 -13.38 5.60
CA GLY A 274 10.18 -11.94 5.82
C GLY A 274 11.53 -11.22 5.89
N TYR A 275 12.50 -11.81 6.59
CA TYR A 275 13.86 -11.30 6.66
C TYR A 275 14.52 -11.25 5.27
N LEU A 276 14.40 -12.33 4.48
CA LEU A 276 14.96 -12.40 3.13
C LEU A 276 14.35 -11.33 2.20
N ILE A 277 13.02 -11.15 2.23
CA ILE A 277 12.34 -10.11 1.44
C ILE A 277 12.91 -8.73 1.78
N GLN A 278 13.10 -8.43 3.06
CA GLN A 278 13.56 -7.12 3.49
C GLN A 278 15.03 -6.86 3.14
N CYS A 279 15.86 -7.89 3.21
CA CYS A 279 17.23 -7.87 2.69
C CYS A 279 17.21 -7.56 1.18
N CYS A 280 16.41 -8.28 0.39
CA CYS A 280 16.30 -8.07 -1.06
C CYS A 280 15.85 -6.65 -1.44
N LEU A 281 14.89 -6.08 -0.71
CA LEU A 281 14.40 -4.71 -0.97
C LEU A 281 15.48 -3.63 -0.75
N LYS A 282 16.46 -3.88 0.11
CA LYS A 282 17.57 -2.95 0.38
C LYS A 282 18.80 -3.18 -0.50
N VAL A 283 18.85 -4.27 -1.26
CA VAL A 283 19.96 -4.56 -2.19
C VAL A 283 20.24 -3.42 -3.17
N PRO A 284 19.26 -2.76 -3.81
CA PRO A 284 19.57 -1.68 -4.76
C PRO A 284 20.27 -0.48 -4.11
N SER A 285 19.88 -0.13 -2.88
CA SER A 285 20.55 0.92 -2.10
C SER A 285 21.92 0.48 -1.57
N ALA A 286 22.05 -0.79 -1.18
CA ALA A 286 23.30 -1.38 -0.70
C ALA A 286 24.32 -1.57 -1.83
N PHE A 287 23.88 -1.91 -3.03
CA PHE A 287 24.72 -2.09 -4.22
C PHE A 287 25.43 -0.79 -4.58
N ARG A 288 24.73 0.35 -4.53
CA ARG A 288 25.35 1.66 -4.72
C ARG A 288 26.40 1.96 -3.63
N GLN A 289 26.16 1.56 -2.38
CA GLN A 289 27.11 1.74 -1.27
C GLN A 289 28.26 0.74 -1.26
N MET A 290 28.08 -0.45 -1.83
CA MET A 290 29.09 -1.51 -1.96
C MET A 290 30.30 -1.03 -2.77
N PHE A 291 30.06 -0.27 -3.84
CA PHE A 291 31.13 0.34 -4.65
C PHE A 291 31.77 1.55 -3.97
N SER A 292 31.06 2.27 -3.10
CA SER A 292 31.58 3.48 -2.46
C SER A 292 32.29 3.20 -1.13
N LYS A 293 31.77 2.29 -0.29
CA LYS A 293 32.26 1.98 1.08
C LYS A 293 31.88 0.54 1.50
N PRO A 294 32.69 -0.50 1.16
CA PRO A 294 32.37 -1.90 1.43
C PRO A 294 32.33 -2.26 2.94
N SER A 295 33.01 -1.51 3.80
CA SER A 295 33.03 -1.75 5.25
C SER A 295 31.68 -1.58 5.96
N ARG A 296 30.68 -0.95 5.31
CA ARG A 296 29.32 -0.77 5.88
C ARG A 296 28.34 -1.89 5.50
N LEU A 297 28.73 -2.85 4.65
CA LEU A 297 27.85 -3.94 4.20
C LEU A 297 27.23 -4.76 5.35
N PRO A 298 27.99 -5.22 6.38
CA PRO A 298 27.41 -6.02 7.46
C PRO A 298 26.34 -5.25 8.23
N SER A 299 26.53 -3.94 8.42
CA SER A 299 25.58 -3.06 9.12
C SER A 299 24.26 -2.84 8.35
N VAL A 300 24.29 -2.97 7.02
CA VAL A 300 23.09 -2.83 6.17
C VAL A 300 22.22 -4.09 6.23
N PHE A 301 22.83 -5.28 6.33
CA PHE A 301 22.11 -6.54 6.51
C PHE A 301 21.64 -6.73 7.97
N TYR A 302 22.43 -6.29 8.94
CA TYR A 302 22.11 -6.37 10.37
C TYR A 302 21.42 -5.11 10.91
N ASN A 303 20.48 -4.56 10.14
CA ASN A 303 19.70 -3.41 10.57
C ASN A 303 18.41 -3.88 11.26
N LYS A 304 18.05 -3.30 12.41
CA LYS A 304 16.82 -3.56 13.17
C LYS A 304 15.56 -3.54 12.30
N GLU A 305 15.54 -2.69 11.28
CA GLU A 305 14.44 -2.64 10.31
C GLU A 305 14.24 -3.98 9.59
N ASN A 306 15.31 -4.68 9.21
CA ASN A 306 15.27 -5.95 8.45
C ASN A 306 14.61 -7.09 9.23
N PHE A 307 14.59 -6.96 10.55
CA PHE A 307 13.95 -7.92 11.46
C PHE A 307 12.46 -7.68 11.63
N GLN A 308 11.95 -6.48 11.34
CA GLN A 308 10.57 -6.12 11.64
C GLN A 308 9.56 -6.90 10.79
N LEU A 309 9.82 -7.05 9.48
CA LEU A 309 8.93 -7.82 8.60
C LEU A 309 8.96 -9.32 8.96
N GLY A 310 10.14 -9.85 9.26
CA GLY A 310 10.30 -11.23 9.74
C GLY A 310 9.56 -11.47 11.05
N ALA A 311 9.75 -10.60 12.04
CA ALA A 311 9.08 -10.68 13.34
C ALA A 311 7.56 -10.60 13.19
N PHE A 312 7.06 -9.71 12.33
CA PHE A 312 5.64 -9.62 11.99
C PHE A 312 5.10 -10.94 11.42
N LEU A 313 5.67 -11.43 10.31
CA LEU A 313 5.17 -12.64 9.63
C LEU A 313 5.30 -13.91 10.48
N GLY A 314 6.46 -14.08 11.13
CA GLY A 314 6.71 -15.21 12.01
C GLY A 314 5.75 -15.23 13.20
N SER A 315 5.60 -14.10 13.89
CA SER A 315 4.70 -14.00 15.05
C SER A 315 3.23 -14.14 14.65
N PHE A 316 2.82 -13.55 13.52
CA PHE A 316 1.46 -13.71 13.00
C PHE A 316 1.08 -15.20 12.87
N VAL A 317 1.94 -15.98 12.20
CA VAL A 317 1.71 -17.40 11.94
C VAL A 317 1.77 -18.22 13.21
N SER A 318 2.72 -17.93 14.10
CA SER A 318 2.87 -18.64 15.36
C SER A 318 1.69 -18.41 16.30
N ILE A 319 1.27 -17.15 16.47
CA ILE A 319 0.11 -16.78 17.30
C ILE A 319 -1.17 -17.38 16.73
N TYR A 320 -1.37 -17.33 15.41
CA TYR A 320 -2.53 -17.92 14.76
C TYR A 320 -2.60 -19.43 15.04
N LYS A 321 -1.53 -20.17 14.74
CA LYS A 321 -1.47 -21.63 14.95
C LYS A 321 -1.62 -22.00 16.41
N GLY A 322 -0.92 -21.29 17.30
CA GLY A 322 -0.96 -21.53 18.74
C GLY A 322 -2.36 -21.31 19.31
N THR A 323 -3.03 -20.24 18.90
CA THR A 323 -4.41 -19.94 19.32
C THR A 323 -5.38 -20.98 18.75
N SER A 324 -5.26 -21.34 17.47
CA SER A 324 -6.12 -22.38 16.85
C SER A 324 -5.96 -23.73 17.54
N CYS A 325 -4.72 -24.13 17.87
CA CYS A 325 -4.47 -25.32 18.68
C CYS A 325 -5.11 -25.19 20.06
N LEU A 326 -4.85 -24.11 20.79
CA LEU A 326 -5.43 -23.89 22.12
C LEU A 326 -6.96 -23.97 22.11
N LEU A 327 -7.63 -23.35 21.14
CA LEU A 327 -9.09 -23.41 21.02
C LEU A 327 -9.60 -24.82 20.68
N ARG A 328 -8.87 -25.59 19.88
CA ARG A 328 -9.15 -27.02 19.64
C ARG A 328 -9.00 -27.87 20.91
N TRP A 329 -8.01 -27.57 21.75
CA TRP A 329 -7.84 -28.21 23.06
C TRP A 329 -9.01 -27.88 24.00
N LEU A 330 -9.38 -26.60 24.08
CA LEU A 330 -10.42 -26.12 25.00
C LEU A 330 -11.83 -26.59 24.61
N ARG A 331 -12.18 -26.55 23.32
CA ARG A 331 -13.54 -26.91 22.83
C ARG A 331 -13.65 -28.34 22.31
N ASN A 332 -12.53 -29.05 22.19
CA ASN A 332 -12.47 -30.43 21.68
C ASN A 332 -13.15 -30.62 20.30
N ILE A 333 -13.19 -29.57 19.48
CA ILE A 333 -13.75 -29.55 18.12
C ILE A 333 -12.84 -28.73 17.18
N ASP A 334 -12.93 -28.96 15.87
CA ASP A 334 -12.29 -28.12 14.86
C ASP A 334 -13.35 -27.24 14.18
N ASP A 335 -13.49 -25.99 14.66
CA ASP A 335 -14.48 -25.02 14.21
C ASP A 335 -13.82 -23.87 13.42
N GLU A 336 -14.50 -23.33 12.42
CA GLU A 336 -14.09 -22.17 11.63
C GLU A 336 -14.05 -20.90 12.48
N LEU A 337 -14.92 -20.78 13.50
CA LEU A 337 -14.94 -19.64 14.41
C LEU A 337 -13.64 -19.48 15.20
N HIS A 338 -12.87 -20.55 15.40
CA HIS A 338 -11.53 -20.46 15.99
C HIS A 338 -10.61 -19.55 15.16
N ALA A 339 -10.81 -19.51 13.84
CA ALA A 339 -10.04 -18.68 12.94
C ALA A 339 -10.29 -17.18 13.14
N LEU A 340 -11.51 -16.78 13.55
CA LEU A 340 -11.81 -15.38 13.89
C LEU A 340 -10.95 -14.92 15.07
N ILE A 341 -10.99 -15.68 16.17
CA ILE A 341 -10.26 -15.35 17.40
C ILE A 341 -8.76 -15.42 17.15
N ALA A 342 -8.29 -16.52 16.54
CA ALA A 342 -6.89 -16.71 16.21
C ALA A 342 -6.36 -15.62 15.26
N GLY A 343 -7.14 -15.23 14.24
CA GLY A 343 -6.78 -14.16 13.31
C GLY A 343 -6.73 -12.79 13.98
N PHE A 344 -7.66 -12.50 14.89
CA PHE A 344 -7.64 -11.25 15.66
C PHE A 344 -6.40 -11.14 16.56
N LEU A 345 -6.09 -12.19 17.31
CA LEU A 345 -4.90 -12.24 18.18
C LEU A 345 -3.61 -12.24 17.35
N ALA A 346 -3.55 -12.97 16.25
CA ALA A 346 -2.42 -12.95 15.33
C ALA A 346 -2.19 -11.55 14.76
N GLY A 347 -3.25 -10.76 14.56
CA GLY A 347 -3.19 -9.37 14.12
C GLY A 347 -2.31 -8.46 14.98
N VAL A 348 -2.17 -8.76 16.27
CA VAL A 348 -1.30 -8.02 17.20
C VAL A 348 0.16 -8.03 16.74
N SER A 349 0.58 -9.00 15.93
CA SER A 349 1.92 -9.02 15.34
C SER A 349 2.24 -7.76 14.52
N MET A 350 1.23 -7.03 14.02
CA MET A 350 1.38 -5.77 13.29
C MET A 350 2.09 -4.68 14.11
N PHE A 351 2.18 -4.82 15.44
CA PHE A 351 3.04 -3.98 16.27
C PHE A 351 4.52 -4.04 15.87
N PHE A 352 5.00 -5.17 15.33
CA PHE A 352 6.39 -5.31 14.85
C PHE A 352 6.64 -4.55 13.55
N TYR A 353 5.63 -4.42 12.67
CA TYR A 353 5.75 -3.76 11.37
C TYR A 353 4.55 -2.86 11.08
N LYS A 354 4.44 -1.74 11.82
CA LYS A 354 3.33 -0.79 11.70
C LYS A 354 3.34 -0.13 10.32
N SER A 355 2.33 -0.45 9.50
CA SER A 355 2.17 0.13 8.16
C SER A 355 0.70 0.34 7.82
N THR A 356 0.26 1.59 7.90
CA THR A 356 -1.10 2.01 7.49
C THR A 356 -1.39 1.62 6.05
N SER A 357 -0.39 1.66 5.16
CA SER A 357 -0.56 1.30 3.75
C SER A 357 -0.91 -0.18 3.56
N ILE A 358 -0.25 -1.08 4.31
CA ILE A 358 -0.53 -2.52 4.23
C ILE A 358 -1.89 -2.81 4.86
N THR A 359 -2.17 -2.26 6.04
CA THR A 359 -3.47 -2.42 6.71
C THR A 359 -4.61 -1.98 5.81
N MET A 360 -4.54 -0.76 5.26
CA MET A 360 -5.59 -0.23 4.39
C MET A 360 -5.75 -1.04 3.11
N TYR A 361 -4.65 -1.50 2.51
CA TYR A 361 -4.72 -2.36 1.33
C TYR A 361 -5.45 -3.67 1.62
N LEU A 362 -5.07 -4.35 2.70
CA LEU A 362 -5.70 -5.62 3.09
C LEU A 362 -7.16 -5.41 3.47
N PHE A 363 -7.48 -4.34 4.21
CA PHE A 363 -8.86 -4.00 4.56
C PHE A 363 -9.71 -3.76 3.30
N SER A 364 -9.23 -2.97 2.34
CA SER A 364 -9.96 -2.75 1.09
C SER A 364 -10.10 -4.02 0.25
N LYS A 365 -9.09 -4.92 0.28
CA LYS A 365 -9.22 -6.25 -0.33
C LYS A 365 -10.24 -7.14 0.37
N LEU A 366 -10.38 -7.01 1.68
CA LEU A 366 -11.41 -7.69 2.44
C LEU A 366 -12.79 -7.17 2.03
N VAL A 367 -12.98 -5.85 1.98
CA VAL A 367 -14.24 -5.21 1.55
C VAL A 367 -14.61 -5.65 0.13
N GLU A 368 -13.65 -5.65 -0.80
CA GLU A 368 -13.85 -6.15 -2.18
C GLU A 368 -14.31 -7.62 -2.18
N THR A 369 -13.66 -8.47 -1.39
CA THR A 369 -14.00 -9.89 -1.27
C THR A 369 -15.41 -10.09 -0.70
N MET A 370 -15.76 -9.34 0.36
CA MET A 370 -17.08 -9.40 0.98
C MET A 370 -18.18 -8.90 0.03
N TYR A 371 -17.90 -7.86 -0.75
CA TYR A 371 -18.84 -7.34 -1.75
C TYR A 371 -19.13 -8.38 -2.84
N PHE A 372 -18.10 -8.98 -3.44
CA PHE A 372 -18.30 -10.03 -4.45
C PHE A 372 -19.00 -11.27 -3.89
N LYS A 373 -18.70 -11.66 -2.65
CA LYS A 373 -19.46 -12.72 -1.97
C LYS A 373 -20.93 -12.36 -1.75
N GLY A 374 -21.23 -11.11 -1.40
CA GLY A 374 -22.61 -10.67 -1.27
C GLY A 374 -23.34 -10.63 -2.62
N ILE A 375 -22.64 -10.39 -3.73
CA ILE A 375 -23.19 -10.57 -5.09
C ILE A 375 -23.47 -12.05 -5.37
N GLU A 376 -22.51 -12.95 -5.11
CA GLU A 376 -22.69 -14.41 -5.26
C GLU A 376 -23.88 -14.92 -4.43
N ALA A 377 -24.10 -14.33 -3.25
CA ALA A 377 -25.24 -14.64 -2.37
C ALA A 377 -26.55 -13.93 -2.74
N GLY A 378 -26.60 -13.16 -3.84
CA GLY A 378 -27.79 -12.42 -4.29
C GLY A 378 -28.20 -11.25 -3.39
N ARG A 379 -27.33 -10.78 -2.48
CA ARG A 379 -27.62 -9.70 -1.52
C ARG A 379 -27.24 -8.31 -2.03
N PHE A 380 -26.26 -8.22 -2.93
CA PHE A 380 -25.82 -6.95 -3.51
C PHE A 380 -25.94 -6.95 -5.03
N PRO A 381 -26.32 -5.82 -5.63
CA PRO A 381 -26.31 -5.68 -7.09
C PRO A 381 -24.87 -5.58 -7.61
N TYR A 382 -24.62 -6.12 -8.81
CA TYR A 382 -23.38 -5.89 -9.53
C TYR A 382 -23.47 -4.55 -10.27
N PHE A 383 -22.58 -3.61 -9.95
CA PHE A 383 -22.45 -2.33 -10.64
C PHE A 383 -21.41 -2.40 -11.77
N PRO A 384 -21.83 -2.34 -13.05
CA PRO A 384 -20.88 -2.24 -14.17
C PRO A 384 -20.03 -0.97 -14.03
N HIS A 385 -18.73 -1.07 -14.35
CA HIS A 385 -17.80 0.06 -14.33
C HIS A 385 -17.61 0.74 -12.96
N ALA A 386 -17.95 0.06 -11.85
CA ALA A 386 -17.72 0.58 -10.51
C ALA A 386 -16.25 0.96 -10.26
N ASP A 387 -15.31 0.21 -10.84
CA ASP A 387 -13.88 0.52 -10.78
C ASP A 387 -13.56 1.94 -11.31
N THR A 388 -14.15 2.28 -12.45
CA THR A 388 -13.97 3.55 -13.15
C THR A 388 -14.55 4.70 -12.34
N ILE A 389 -15.76 4.53 -11.78
CA ILE A 389 -16.44 5.53 -10.95
C ILE A 389 -15.68 5.76 -9.64
N ILE A 390 -15.33 4.67 -8.93
CA ILE A 390 -14.59 4.75 -7.67
C ILE A 390 -13.23 5.42 -7.90
N TYR A 391 -12.53 5.08 -8.98
CA TYR A 391 -11.26 5.73 -9.32
C TYR A 391 -11.44 7.25 -9.53
N ALA A 392 -12.46 7.66 -10.30
CA ALA A 392 -12.69 9.06 -10.61
C ALA A 392 -13.02 9.87 -9.35
N ILE A 393 -13.95 9.38 -8.51
CA ILE A 393 -14.32 10.02 -7.25
C ILE A 393 -13.12 10.08 -6.30
N SER A 394 -12.37 8.98 -6.15
CA SER A 394 -11.21 8.92 -5.26
C SER A 394 -10.10 9.88 -5.71
N THR A 395 -9.85 9.96 -7.02
CA THR A 395 -8.90 10.92 -7.59
C THR A 395 -9.37 12.35 -7.38
N ALA A 396 -10.67 12.63 -7.59
CA ALA A 396 -11.25 13.94 -7.35
C ALA A 396 -11.12 14.40 -5.90
N ILE A 397 -11.34 13.51 -4.93
CA ILE A 397 -11.10 13.79 -3.50
C ILE A 397 -9.64 14.14 -3.24
N CYS A 398 -8.70 13.36 -3.79
CA CYS A 398 -7.27 13.61 -3.59
C CYS A 398 -6.82 14.95 -4.21
N PHE A 399 -7.34 15.30 -5.39
CA PHE A 399 -7.07 16.59 -6.02
C PHE A 399 -7.74 17.75 -5.29
N HIS A 400 -8.94 17.55 -4.76
CA HIS A 400 -9.57 18.54 -3.89
C HIS A 400 -8.72 18.85 -2.67
N ALA A 401 -8.22 17.83 -1.98
CA ALA A 401 -7.26 18.01 -0.89
C ALA A 401 -5.94 18.64 -1.38
N ALA A 402 -5.42 18.28 -2.56
CA ALA A 402 -4.20 18.87 -3.12
C ALA A 402 -4.35 20.38 -3.44
N VAL A 403 -5.57 20.84 -3.71
CA VAL A 403 -5.87 22.27 -3.94
C VAL A 403 -6.13 22.98 -2.61
N MET A 404 -6.99 22.40 -1.77
CA MET A 404 -7.59 23.08 -0.60
C MET A 404 -6.91 22.79 0.73
N GLU A 405 -6.30 21.61 0.90
CA GLU A 405 -5.84 21.08 2.20
C GLU A 405 -4.61 20.15 2.04
N VAL A 406 -3.52 20.67 1.45
CA VAL A 406 -2.31 19.87 1.14
C VAL A 406 -1.75 19.15 2.38
N GLN A 407 -1.91 19.74 3.56
CA GLN A 407 -1.53 19.18 4.87
C GLN A 407 -2.17 17.82 5.16
N ASN A 408 -3.37 17.56 4.63
CA ASN A 408 -4.11 16.32 4.84
C ASN A 408 -3.78 15.25 3.79
N LEU A 409 -2.99 15.60 2.76
CA LEU A 409 -2.59 14.68 1.71
C LEU A 409 -1.32 13.92 2.10
N ARG A 410 -1.19 12.68 1.63
CA ARG A 410 0.03 11.89 1.86
C ARG A 410 1.26 12.56 1.22
N PRO A 411 2.36 12.79 1.96
CA PRO A 411 3.52 13.53 1.43
C PRO A 411 4.15 12.92 0.17
N SER A 412 4.17 11.60 0.04
CA SER A 412 4.67 10.92 -1.15
C SER A 412 3.81 11.19 -2.38
N TYR A 413 2.50 11.33 -2.21
CA TYR A 413 1.59 11.65 -3.29
C TYR A 413 1.69 13.13 -3.68
N TRP A 414 1.81 14.05 -2.71
CA TRP A 414 2.10 15.45 -2.99
C TRP A 414 3.41 15.63 -3.80
N LYS A 415 4.50 14.96 -3.38
CA LYS A 415 5.77 14.94 -4.14
C LYS A 415 5.62 14.34 -5.55
N PHE A 416 4.71 13.39 -5.73
CA PHE A 416 4.40 12.83 -7.04
C PHE A 416 3.68 13.87 -7.93
N LEU A 417 2.67 14.57 -7.40
CA LEU A 417 1.96 15.64 -8.11
C LEU A 417 2.90 16.78 -8.52
N LEU A 418 3.78 17.22 -7.62
CA LEU A 418 4.80 18.23 -7.93
C LEU A 418 5.74 17.76 -9.04
N ARG A 419 6.19 16.50 -9.00
CA ARG A 419 7.05 15.96 -10.05
C ARG A 419 6.34 15.95 -11.40
N LEU A 420 5.10 15.49 -11.44
CA LEU A 420 4.28 15.41 -12.65
C LEU A 420 4.06 16.79 -13.28
N THR A 421 3.88 17.82 -12.45
CA THR A 421 3.63 19.20 -12.89
C THR A 421 4.90 20.06 -13.00
N LYS A 422 6.09 19.49 -12.79
CA LYS A 422 7.38 20.23 -12.74
C LYS A 422 7.37 21.37 -11.72
N GLY A 423 6.76 21.14 -10.56
CA GLY A 423 6.64 22.12 -9.48
C GLY A 423 5.46 23.09 -9.61
N ARG A 424 4.82 23.17 -10.79
CA ARG A 424 3.79 24.18 -11.08
C ARG A 424 2.53 24.07 -10.21
N PHE A 425 2.20 22.88 -9.69
CA PHE A 425 1.06 22.75 -8.76
C PHE A 425 1.28 23.49 -7.42
N ALA A 426 2.54 23.79 -7.05
CA ALA A 426 2.84 24.64 -5.91
C ALA A 426 2.55 26.13 -6.19
N LEU A 427 2.55 26.56 -7.45
CA LEU A 427 2.41 27.96 -7.85
C LEU A 427 0.97 28.46 -7.82
N MET A 428 -0.01 27.63 -7.48
CA MET A 428 -1.39 28.08 -7.31
C MET A 428 -1.49 29.10 -6.18
N ASN A 429 -2.26 30.17 -6.41
CA ASN A 429 -2.52 31.18 -5.40
C ASN A 429 -3.53 30.68 -4.37
N ARG A 430 -3.03 30.00 -3.34
CA ARG A 430 -3.86 29.38 -2.30
C ARG A 430 -4.37 30.37 -1.26
N GLU A 431 -3.76 31.54 -1.14
CA GLU A 431 -4.23 32.60 -0.23
C GLU A 431 -5.66 33.05 -0.63
N LEU A 432 -5.93 33.15 -1.94
CA LEU A 432 -7.28 33.42 -2.44
C LEU A 432 -8.30 32.34 -2.05
N LEU A 433 -7.86 31.09 -1.85
CA LEU A 433 -8.72 29.96 -1.50
C LEU A 433 -9.04 29.90 0.01
N ASP A 434 -8.33 30.65 0.85
CA ASP A 434 -8.55 30.64 2.31
C ASP A 434 -9.91 31.19 2.71
N VAL A 435 -10.58 31.96 1.84
CA VAL A 435 -11.97 32.41 2.02
C VAL A 435 -12.93 31.25 2.28
N PHE A 436 -12.58 30.03 1.84
CA PHE A 436 -13.37 28.82 2.06
C PHE A 436 -13.16 28.18 3.44
N GLY A 437 -12.26 28.72 4.28
CA GLY A 437 -12.02 28.26 5.64
C GLY A 437 -11.26 26.93 5.74
N THR A 438 -10.53 26.53 4.70
CA THR A 438 -9.76 25.26 4.68
C THR A 438 -8.28 25.43 5.02
N GLU A 439 -7.81 26.66 5.29
CA GLU A 439 -6.39 27.00 5.46
C GLU A 439 -5.53 26.48 4.29
N ALA A 440 -5.97 26.71 3.05
CA ALA A 440 -5.29 26.26 1.84
C ALA A 440 -3.85 26.82 1.75
N SER A 441 -3.60 28.05 2.19
CA SER A 441 -2.27 28.67 2.18
C SER A 441 -1.34 28.21 3.31
N ARG A 442 -1.80 27.36 4.24
CA ARG A 442 -1.06 27.04 5.49
C ARG A 442 0.39 26.62 5.29
N ASN A 443 0.66 25.79 4.28
CA ASN A 443 2.00 25.29 3.96
C ASN A 443 2.72 26.13 2.88
N PHE A 444 2.12 27.24 2.44
CA PHE A 444 2.57 28.12 1.35
C PHE A 444 2.57 29.60 1.76
N LYS A 445 2.62 29.89 3.07
CA LYS A 445 2.57 31.26 3.60
C LYS A 445 3.65 32.13 2.97
N GLY A 446 3.24 33.30 2.47
CA GLY A 446 4.13 34.28 1.82
C GLY A 446 4.36 34.06 0.32
N PHE A 447 3.77 33.03 -0.29
CA PHE A 447 3.78 32.91 -1.74
C PHE A 447 2.78 33.88 -2.37
N VAL A 448 3.29 34.89 -3.09
CA VAL A 448 2.49 35.80 -3.90
C VAL A 448 2.88 35.59 -5.37
N PRO A 449 1.95 35.18 -6.26
CA PRO A 449 2.30 34.98 -7.65
C PRO A 449 2.63 36.31 -8.34
N MET A 450 3.69 36.31 -9.16
CA MET A 450 3.96 37.41 -10.09
C MET A 450 2.99 37.33 -11.26
N LEU A 451 1.94 38.15 -11.20
CA LEU A 451 0.90 38.20 -12.23
C LEU A 451 1.14 39.38 -13.18
N ASP A 452 0.95 39.16 -14.47
CA ASP A 452 0.90 40.21 -15.46
C ASP A 452 -0.38 41.06 -15.25
N PRO A 453 -0.24 42.35 -14.91
CA PRO A 453 -1.39 43.22 -14.65
C PRO A 453 -2.35 43.29 -15.84
N SER A 454 -1.87 43.19 -17.08
CA SER A 454 -2.71 43.26 -18.28
C SER A 454 -3.72 42.11 -18.37
N HIS A 455 -3.42 40.97 -17.76
CA HIS A 455 -4.24 39.76 -17.74
C HIS A 455 -4.94 39.51 -16.39
N ALA A 456 -4.69 40.35 -15.39
CA ALA A 456 -5.32 40.28 -14.06
C ALA A 456 -6.68 41.00 -14.02
N THR A 457 -7.58 40.50 -13.17
CA THR A 457 -8.87 41.13 -12.89
C THR A 457 -8.68 42.46 -12.16
N ALA A 458 -9.63 43.39 -12.31
CA ALA A 458 -9.59 44.70 -11.65
C ALA A 458 -9.45 44.59 -10.11
N ILE A 459 -10.00 43.53 -9.52
CA ILE A 459 -9.92 43.23 -8.09
C ILE A 459 -8.48 42.88 -7.68
N SER A 460 -7.76 42.08 -8.46
CA SER A 460 -6.37 41.72 -8.11
C SER A 460 -5.40 42.88 -8.31
N ARG A 461 -5.68 43.79 -9.25
CA ARG A 461 -4.87 45.01 -9.47
C ARG A 461 -4.88 45.97 -8.28
N THR A 462 -5.85 45.85 -7.37
CA THR A 462 -6.01 46.74 -6.20
C THR A 462 -5.58 46.11 -4.88
N VAL A 463 -5.38 44.79 -4.82
CA VAL A 463 -5.23 44.04 -3.56
C VAL A 463 -3.88 43.32 -3.42
N LEU A 464 -3.19 42.95 -4.51
CA LEU A 464 -1.95 42.17 -4.41
C LEU A 464 -0.69 43.08 -4.39
N PRO A 465 0.19 42.94 -3.38
CA PRO A 465 1.49 43.62 -3.38
C PRO A 465 2.40 43.06 -4.48
N PRO A 466 3.42 43.82 -4.96
CA PRO A 466 4.37 43.35 -5.97
C PRO A 466 5.11 42.11 -5.45
N GLY A 467 5.03 41.00 -6.18
CA GLY A 467 5.48 39.67 -5.75
C GLY A 467 6.99 39.59 -5.45
N GLY A 468 7.35 38.71 -4.52
CA GLY A 468 8.74 38.40 -4.15
C GLY A 468 9.16 36.99 -4.57
N ASP A 469 10.46 36.79 -4.79
CA ASP A 469 11.05 35.54 -5.28
C ASP A 469 10.80 34.36 -4.33
N ALA A 470 10.22 33.28 -4.85
CA ALA A 470 10.06 32.04 -4.13
C ALA A 470 11.41 31.30 -4.01
N LYS A 471 11.91 31.15 -2.78
CA LYS A 471 12.87 30.08 -2.47
C LYS A 471 12.10 28.76 -2.34
N LEU A 472 12.11 27.97 -3.42
CA LEU A 472 11.55 26.62 -3.52
C LEU A 472 12.28 25.59 -2.66
#